data_AF-A0A9X2NWJ9-F1
#
_entry.id   AF-A0A9X2NWJ9-F1
#
_cell.length_a   1.000
_cell.length_b   1.000
_cell.length_c   1.000
_cell.angle_alpha   90.00
_cell.angle_beta   90.00
_cell.angle_gamma   90.00
#
_symmetry.space_group_name_H-M   'P 1'
#
loop_
_entity.id
_entity.type
_entity.pdbx_description
1 polymer ?
#
loop_
_entity_poly.entity_id
_entity_poly.type
_entity_poly.pdbx_seq_one_letter_code
_entity_poly.pdbx_strand_id
1 'polypeptide(L)'
;MKKSLLFLPFLLWLAGAFVSCEEVEEAGKYDNWRERNEAFADSIKRLTGENYVATAEQADAMELGKLYAIQTTASTTGGAQYVYCKKLVRNETGERPLYTGYHSTVSAFYYGTLITGDQFDGNFDGYSALDTNIPLDLVKKPTAFDSPTTFGVADVISGWTAALQLMRVGERWMLYIPWQSAYRSSGSNDGTIRGYTALTFDLLLERIVE
;
A
#
# COMPACT_ATOMS: atom_id res chain seq x y z
N MET A 1 63.58 -53.65 -42.05
CA MET A 1 62.65 -54.72 -41.61
C MET A 1 62.54 -54.70 -40.10
N LYS A 2 61.41 -54.26 -39.55
CA LYS A 2 60.70 -54.86 -38.40
C LYS A 2 59.36 -54.14 -38.26
N LYS A 3 58.30 -54.93 -38.35
CA LYS A 3 56.88 -54.54 -38.30
C LYS A 3 56.49 -54.24 -36.86
N SER A 4 55.59 -53.29 -36.67
CA SER A 4 54.59 -53.39 -35.60
C SER A 4 53.32 -52.69 -36.07
N LEU A 5 52.29 -53.48 -36.36
CA LEU A 5 50.90 -53.02 -36.45
C LEU A 5 50.35 -52.96 -35.03
N LEU A 6 49.73 -51.85 -34.65
CA LEU A 6 48.76 -51.83 -33.55
C LEU A 6 47.54 -51.00 -33.97
N PHE A 7 46.39 -51.57 -33.61
CA PHE A 7 45.02 -51.25 -33.97
C PHE A 7 44.54 -49.89 -33.46
N LEU A 8 43.64 -49.25 -34.24
CA LEU A 8 42.78 -48.13 -33.86
C LEU A 8 41.71 -48.61 -32.85
N PRO A 9 41.20 -47.74 -31.95
CA PRO A 9 39.90 -47.17 -32.29
C PRO A 9 39.76 -45.68 -31.94
N PHE A 10 39.22 -44.95 -32.91
CA PHE A 10 38.22 -43.90 -32.77
C PHE A 10 37.81 -43.55 -31.33
N LEU A 11 38.38 -42.49 -30.76
CA LEU A 11 37.81 -41.81 -29.60
C LEU A 11 37.21 -40.49 -30.07
N LEU A 12 35.95 -40.57 -30.49
CA LEU A 12 35.02 -39.44 -30.54
C LEU A 12 34.97 -38.80 -29.16
N TRP A 13 35.68 -37.69 -28.96
CA TRP A 13 35.48 -36.84 -27.80
C TRP A 13 34.35 -35.86 -28.10
N LEU A 14 33.13 -36.40 -28.19
CA LEU A 14 31.89 -35.66 -28.07
C LEU A 14 31.46 -35.74 -26.60
N ALA A 15 31.74 -34.70 -25.81
CA ALA A 15 31.04 -34.31 -24.57
C ALA A 15 31.90 -33.27 -23.83
N GLY A 16 31.44 -32.09 -23.46
CA GLY A 16 30.14 -31.48 -23.65
C GLY A 16 30.32 -29.97 -23.41
N ALA A 17 29.63 -29.16 -24.20
CA ALA A 17 29.40 -27.78 -23.80
C ALA A 17 28.55 -27.85 -22.53
N PHE A 18 29.17 -27.65 -21.37
CA PHE A 18 28.43 -27.26 -20.19
C PHE A 18 27.87 -25.86 -20.51
N VAL A 19 26.66 -25.82 -21.08
CA VAL A 19 25.81 -24.66 -20.93
C VAL A 19 25.52 -24.60 -19.44
N SER A 20 26.31 -23.82 -18.72
CA SER A 20 25.98 -23.43 -17.36
C SER A 20 24.69 -22.62 -17.46
N CYS A 21 23.55 -23.30 -17.35
CA CYS A 21 22.33 -22.62 -16.99
C CYS A 21 22.61 -21.97 -15.64
N GLU A 22 22.89 -20.67 -15.65
CA GLU A 22 22.82 -19.84 -14.45
C GLU A 22 21.36 -19.96 -13.99
N GLU A 23 21.13 -20.78 -12.96
CA GLU A 23 19.84 -20.85 -12.31
C GLU A 23 19.57 -19.45 -11.76
N VAL A 24 18.67 -18.72 -12.41
CA VAL A 24 18.23 -17.41 -11.93
C VAL A 24 17.51 -17.71 -10.62
N GLU A 25 18.13 -17.38 -9.48
CA GLU A 25 17.43 -17.41 -8.21
C GLU A 25 16.24 -16.45 -8.31
N GLU A 26 15.03 -17.03 -8.31
CA GLU A 26 13.79 -16.27 -8.25
C GLU A 26 13.81 -15.44 -6.96
N ALA A 27 13.80 -14.11 -7.11
CA ALA A 27 13.84 -13.20 -5.99
C ALA A 27 12.71 -13.55 -5.00
N GLY A 28 13.08 -13.74 -3.74
CA GLY A 28 12.16 -13.97 -2.66
C GLY A 28 11.14 -12.85 -2.55
N LYS A 29 9.94 -13.20 -2.06
CA LYS A 29 8.81 -12.28 -1.93
C LYS A 29 9.15 -10.93 -1.26
N TYR A 30 10.07 -10.96 -0.31
CA TYR A 30 10.51 -9.79 0.47
C TYR A 30 11.95 -9.36 0.18
N ASP A 31 12.54 -9.82 -0.92
CA ASP A 31 13.87 -9.38 -1.32
C ASP A 31 13.83 -7.91 -1.72
N ASN A 32 14.87 -7.17 -1.32
CA ASN A 32 14.98 -5.71 -1.50
C ASN A 32 13.73 -4.97 -0.99
N TRP A 33 13.21 -5.41 0.17
CA TRP A 33 11.90 -4.96 0.68
C TRP A 33 11.81 -3.44 0.80
N ARG A 34 12.82 -2.83 1.42
CA ARG A 34 12.85 -1.38 1.62
C ARG A 34 12.84 -0.65 0.29
N GLU A 35 13.74 -1.02 -0.61
CA GLU A 35 13.92 -0.39 -1.92
C GLU A 35 12.65 -0.48 -2.76
N ARG A 36 11.97 -1.63 -2.73
CA ARG A 36 10.70 -1.83 -3.44
C ARG A 36 9.56 -0.98 -2.87
N ASN A 37 9.48 -0.84 -1.55
CA ASN A 37 8.47 -0.01 -0.90
C ASN A 37 8.73 1.49 -1.11
N GLU A 38 10.00 1.91 -1.09
CA GLU A 38 10.40 3.28 -1.42
C GLU A 38 10.11 3.58 -2.90
N ALA A 39 10.47 2.69 -3.83
CA ALA A 39 10.16 2.84 -5.26
C ALA A 39 8.64 2.87 -5.53
N PHE A 40 7.85 2.08 -4.81
CA PHE A 40 6.40 2.14 -4.86
C PHE A 40 5.88 3.51 -4.44
N ALA A 41 6.29 4.00 -3.26
CA ALA A 41 5.90 5.32 -2.77
C ALA A 41 6.31 6.46 -3.71
N ASP A 42 7.52 6.39 -4.28
CA ASP A 42 8.02 7.37 -5.26
C ASP A 42 7.21 7.35 -6.56
N SER A 43 6.76 6.17 -7.01
CA SER A 43 5.88 6.06 -8.18
C SER A 43 4.54 6.74 -7.94
N ILE A 44 3.93 6.53 -6.77
CA ILE A 44 2.66 7.16 -6.39
C ILE A 44 2.83 8.68 -6.24
N LYS A 45 3.94 9.12 -5.61
CA LYS A 45 4.29 10.55 -5.51
C LYS A 45 4.37 11.21 -6.88
N ARG A 46 5.10 10.59 -7.81
CA ARG A 46 5.25 11.11 -9.18
C ARG A 46 3.91 11.19 -9.92
N LEU A 47 3.05 10.19 -9.77
CA LEU A 47 1.71 10.18 -10.37
C LEU A 47 0.78 11.22 -9.74
N THR A 48 0.93 11.47 -8.44
CA THR A 48 0.18 12.51 -7.73
C THR A 48 0.55 13.91 -8.23
N GLY A 49 1.84 14.18 -8.49
CA GLY A 49 2.32 15.49 -8.87
C GLY A 49 2.02 16.54 -7.79
N GLU A 50 1.58 17.73 -8.20
CA GLU A 50 1.31 18.88 -7.31
C GLU A 50 -0.12 18.91 -6.75
N ASN A 51 -0.83 17.77 -6.77
CA ASN A 51 -2.22 17.67 -6.31
C ASN A 51 -2.28 17.57 -4.77
N TYR A 52 -2.02 18.68 -4.07
CA TYR A 52 -2.06 18.72 -2.60
C TYR A 52 -3.46 19.02 -2.05
N VAL A 53 -3.79 18.40 -0.92
CA VAL A 53 -5.02 18.65 -0.15
C VAL A 53 -4.63 18.93 1.30
N ALA A 54 -5.02 20.10 1.79
CA ALA A 54 -4.75 20.56 3.15
C ALA A 54 -6.01 21.02 3.89
N THR A 55 -7.09 21.36 3.19
CA THR A 55 -8.34 21.85 3.80
C THR A 55 -9.54 20.98 3.44
N ALA A 56 -10.61 21.11 4.23
CA ALA A 56 -11.88 20.44 3.99
C ALA A 56 -12.48 20.81 2.62
N GLU A 57 -12.36 22.06 2.19
CA GLU A 57 -12.85 22.56 0.90
C GLU A 57 -12.08 21.92 -0.26
N GLN A 58 -10.75 21.78 -0.11
CA GLN A 58 -9.92 21.10 -1.11
C GLN A 58 -10.25 19.61 -1.18
N ALA A 59 -10.48 18.98 -0.02
CA ALA A 59 -10.93 17.59 0.04
C ALA A 59 -12.31 17.40 -0.61
N ASP A 60 -13.22 18.35 -0.40
CA ASP A 60 -14.53 18.39 -1.07
C ASP A 60 -14.39 18.58 -2.58
N ALA A 61 -13.38 19.30 -3.07
CA ALA A 61 -13.14 19.51 -4.49
C ALA A 61 -12.42 18.34 -5.20
N MET A 62 -11.92 17.32 -4.49
CA MET A 62 -11.20 16.20 -5.08
C MET A 62 -12.02 15.48 -6.15
N GLU A 63 -11.44 15.25 -7.33
CA GLU A 63 -12.02 14.44 -8.39
C GLU A 63 -11.97 12.94 -8.01
N LEU A 64 -13.01 12.18 -8.36
CA LEU A 64 -13.05 10.75 -8.07
C LEU A 64 -11.97 10.00 -8.86
N GLY A 65 -11.27 9.07 -8.21
CA GLY A 65 -10.22 8.24 -8.82
C GLY A 65 -8.88 8.95 -9.06
N LYS A 66 -8.82 10.28 -8.95
CA LYS A 66 -7.58 11.06 -9.10
C LYS A 66 -6.74 11.01 -7.81
N LEU A 67 -5.42 10.98 -7.99
CA LEU A 67 -4.45 10.95 -6.89
C LEU A 67 -4.21 12.34 -6.30
N TYR A 68 -4.18 12.41 -4.97
CA TYR A 68 -3.86 13.59 -4.19
C TYR A 68 -2.90 13.25 -3.05
N ALA A 69 -2.18 14.25 -2.53
CA ALA A 69 -1.27 14.14 -1.40
C ALA A 69 -1.78 14.97 -0.22
N ILE A 70 -1.78 14.37 0.97
CA ILE A 70 -2.11 15.03 2.23
C ILE A 70 -0.89 14.95 3.13
N GLN A 71 -0.45 16.10 3.62
CA GLN A 71 0.64 16.14 4.58
C GLN A 71 0.19 15.62 5.94
N THR A 72 0.99 14.74 6.54
CA THR A 72 0.73 14.20 7.88
C THR A 72 1.36 15.07 8.96
N THR A 73 0.86 14.95 10.18
CA THR A 73 1.37 15.67 11.36
C THR A 73 2.65 15.05 11.94
N ALA A 74 3.10 13.91 11.40
CA ALA A 74 4.34 13.25 11.79
C ALA A 74 5.56 14.06 11.31
N SER A 75 5.95 15.07 12.07
CA SER A 75 7.22 15.76 11.86
C SER A 75 8.37 14.84 12.28
N THR A 76 9.22 14.51 11.32
CA THR A 76 10.48 13.81 11.57
C THR A 76 11.62 14.70 11.11
N THR A 77 12.83 14.41 11.57
CA THR A 77 14.07 15.06 11.10
C THR A 77 14.26 14.93 9.57
N GLY A 78 13.51 14.04 8.89
CA GLY A 78 13.54 13.81 7.44
C GLY A 78 12.57 14.63 6.61
N GLY A 79 11.94 15.68 7.18
CA GLY A 79 11.05 16.58 6.45
C GLY A 79 9.58 16.15 6.45
N ALA A 80 8.78 16.83 5.62
CA ALA A 80 7.33 16.61 5.52
C ALA A 80 7.01 15.19 5.04
N GLN A 81 6.07 14.53 5.74
CA GLN A 81 5.61 13.19 5.43
C GLN A 81 4.17 13.25 4.90
N TYR A 82 3.81 12.32 4.01
CA TYR A 82 2.55 12.38 3.28
C TYR A 82 1.85 11.03 3.27
N VAL A 83 0.51 11.08 3.20
CA VAL A 83 -0.31 10.00 2.67
C VAL A 83 -0.80 10.41 1.29
N TYR A 84 -0.85 9.47 0.36
CA TYR A 84 -1.48 9.69 -0.94
C TYR A 84 -2.83 9.00 -0.97
N CYS A 85 -3.80 9.58 -1.67
CA CYS A 85 -5.15 9.02 -1.71
C CYS A 85 -5.86 9.22 -3.05
N LYS A 86 -6.86 8.37 -3.29
CA LYS A 86 -7.90 8.55 -4.30
C LYS A 86 -9.26 8.55 -3.59
N LYS A 87 -10.11 9.53 -3.86
CA LYS A 87 -11.51 9.47 -3.43
C LYS A 87 -12.26 8.55 -4.39
N LEU A 88 -12.89 7.50 -3.87
CA LEU A 88 -13.66 6.52 -4.66
C LEU A 88 -15.16 6.80 -4.58
N VAL A 89 -15.65 7.19 -3.39
CA VAL A 89 -17.04 7.58 -3.16
C VAL A 89 -17.07 8.96 -2.50
N ARG A 90 -17.91 9.85 -3.04
CA ARG A 90 -18.18 11.19 -2.52
C ARG A 90 -19.41 11.15 -1.61
N ASN A 91 -19.36 11.94 -0.55
CA ASN A 91 -20.54 12.38 0.18
C ASN A 91 -20.40 13.89 0.44
N GLU A 92 -21.46 14.67 0.25
CA GLU A 92 -21.43 16.13 0.41
C GLU A 92 -22.02 16.57 1.76
N THR A 93 -22.78 15.70 2.43
CA THR A 93 -23.52 16.03 3.66
C THR A 93 -22.96 15.36 4.90
N GLY A 94 -22.12 14.34 4.75
CA GLY A 94 -21.50 13.63 5.87
C GLY A 94 -20.62 14.55 6.73
N GLU A 95 -20.67 14.36 8.04
CA GLU A 95 -19.81 15.05 9.00
C GLU A 95 -18.36 14.58 8.89
N ARG A 96 -17.43 15.38 9.42
CA ARG A 96 -16.00 15.04 9.47
C ARG A 96 -15.59 14.78 10.91
N PRO A 97 -14.82 13.71 11.18
CA PRO A 97 -14.20 13.50 12.48
C PRO A 97 -13.28 14.67 12.82
N LEU A 98 -13.40 15.22 14.03
CA LEU A 98 -12.54 16.30 14.50
C LEU A 98 -11.34 15.73 15.26
N TYR A 99 -10.15 16.22 14.91
CA TYR A 99 -8.93 16.05 15.69
C TYR A 99 -8.68 17.29 16.57
N THR A 100 -9.74 17.85 17.17
CA THR A 100 -9.55 18.85 18.23
C THR A 100 -9.35 18.11 19.56
N GLY A 101 -9.05 18.80 20.67
CA GLY A 101 -8.74 18.19 21.97
C GLY A 101 -9.78 17.23 22.58
N TYR A 102 -10.86 16.95 21.85
CA TYR A 102 -11.78 15.82 22.02
C TYR A 102 -11.48 14.83 20.89
N HIS A 103 -10.74 13.75 21.19
CA HIS A 103 -10.41 12.73 20.20
C HIS A 103 -11.70 12.09 19.67
N SER A 104 -11.99 12.27 18.38
CA SER A 104 -13.15 11.62 17.76
C SER A 104 -12.90 10.12 17.64
N THR A 105 -13.96 9.35 17.91
CA THR A 105 -14.03 7.92 17.62
C THR A 105 -14.82 7.70 16.33
N VAL A 106 -14.32 6.85 15.42
CA VAL A 106 -14.96 6.54 14.14
C VAL A 106 -15.21 5.05 13.98
N SER A 107 -16.24 4.70 13.22
CA SER A 107 -16.52 3.33 12.75
C SER A 107 -16.18 3.27 11.26
N ALA A 108 -15.38 2.29 10.86
CA ALA A 108 -14.92 2.18 9.47
C ALA A 108 -14.83 0.74 8.98
N PHE A 109 -15.12 0.56 7.69
CA PHE A 109 -14.72 -0.62 6.94
C PHE A 109 -13.36 -0.37 6.31
N TYR A 110 -12.46 -1.34 6.36
CA TYR A 110 -11.14 -1.21 5.77
C TYR A 110 -10.60 -2.55 5.25
N TYR A 111 -9.75 -2.46 4.23
CA TYR A 111 -9.00 -3.59 3.69
C TYR A 111 -7.54 -3.16 3.49
N GLY A 112 -6.65 -3.71 4.32
CA GLY A 112 -5.24 -3.36 4.36
C GLY A 112 -4.37 -4.37 3.62
N THR A 113 -3.63 -3.92 2.61
CA THR A 113 -2.71 -4.78 1.85
C THR A 113 -1.30 -4.22 1.72
N LEU A 114 -0.33 -5.14 1.62
CA LEU A 114 1.05 -4.85 1.25
C LEU A 114 1.14 -4.50 -0.25
N ILE A 115 2.28 -3.95 -0.67
CA ILE A 115 2.54 -3.64 -2.09
C ILE A 115 2.50 -4.89 -3.01
N THR A 116 2.61 -6.08 -2.43
CA THR A 116 2.50 -7.38 -3.10
C THR A 116 1.05 -7.85 -3.25
N GLY A 117 0.07 -7.11 -2.72
CA GLY A 117 -1.35 -7.47 -2.73
C GLY A 117 -1.80 -8.35 -1.55
N ASP A 118 -0.87 -8.79 -0.69
CA ASP A 118 -1.22 -9.59 0.47
C ASP A 118 -2.00 -8.76 1.48
N GLN A 119 -3.17 -9.27 1.88
CA GLN A 119 -3.91 -8.73 3.00
C GLN A 119 -3.15 -9.00 4.30
N PHE A 120 -2.97 -7.97 5.11
CA PHE A 120 -2.43 -8.10 6.47
C PHE A 120 -3.50 -7.81 7.54
N ASP A 121 -4.54 -7.05 7.20
CA ASP A 121 -5.64 -6.71 8.11
C ASP A 121 -6.88 -6.26 7.31
N GLY A 122 -8.05 -6.21 7.94
CA GLY A 122 -9.29 -5.71 7.34
C GLY A 122 -10.54 -6.45 7.78
N ASN A 123 -11.69 -5.86 7.47
CA ASN A 123 -13.01 -6.33 7.91
C ASN A 123 -14.03 -6.47 6.76
N PHE A 124 -13.58 -6.41 5.51
CA PHE A 124 -14.32 -6.79 4.30
C PHE A 124 -13.32 -7.07 3.16
N ASP A 125 -13.76 -7.66 2.04
CA ASP A 125 -12.91 -7.84 0.85
C ASP A 125 -12.93 -6.59 -0.05
N GLY A 126 -11.83 -5.81 -0.03
CA GLY A 126 -11.70 -4.52 -0.68
C GLY A 126 -10.68 -4.49 -1.83
N TYR A 127 -10.30 -3.27 -2.22
CA TYR A 127 -9.28 -3.03 -3.24
C TYR A 127 -7.87 -3.03 -2.64
N SER A 128 -6.94 -3.70 -3.32
CA SER A 128 -5.54 -3.87 -2.91
C SER A 128 -4.59 -2.92 -3.64
N ALA A 129 -3.31 -2.94 -3.27
CA ALA A 129 -2.24 -2.26 -4.00
C ALA A 129 -2.15 -2.62 -5.50
N LEU A 130 -2.64 -3.80 -5.89
CA LEU A 130 -2.58 -4.30 -7.26
C LEU A 130 -3.77 -3.83 -8.12
N ASP A 131 -4.84 -3.33 -7.49
CA ASP A 131 -6.03 -2.82 -8.17
C ASP A 131 -5.78 -1.41 -8.73
N THR A 132 -5.05 -1.33 -9.84
CA THR A 132 -4.64 -0.04 -10.44
C THR A 132 -5.78 0.71 -11.14
N ASN A 133 -6.76 -0.02 -11.67
CA ASN A 133 -7.91 0.49 -12.43
C ASN A 133 -9.22 0.24 -11.69
N ILE A 134 -9.40 0.89 -10.53
CA ILE A 134 -10.63 0.79 -9.74
C ILE A 134 -11.79 1.46 -10.51
N PRO A 135 -12.88 0.73 -10.83
CA PRO A 135 -14.03 1.31 -11.52
C PRO A 135 -14.78 2.30 -10.62
N LEU A 136 -15.39 3.34 -11.19
CA LEU A 136 -16.20 4.29 -10.42
C LEU A 136 -17.48 3.64 -9.86
N ASP A 137 -18.08 2.71 -10.62
CA ASP A 137 -19.07 1.80 -10.07
C ASP A 137 -18.33 0.65 -9.38
N LEU A 138 -18.11 0.83 -8.08
CA LEU A 138 -17.34 -0.12 -7.28
C LEU A 138 -18.05 -1.48 -7.29
N VAL A 139 -17.26 -2.53 -7.45
CA VAL A 139 -17.75 -3.92 -7.45
C VAL A 139 -17.56 -4.55 -6.08
N LYS A 140 -16.43 -4.27 -5.42
CA LYS A 140 -16.12 -4.75 -4.07
C LYS A 140 -16.72 -3.80 -3.05
N LYS A 141 -17.65 -4.24 -2.20
CA LYS A 141 -18.31 -3.42 -1.16
C LYS A 141 -18.54 -4.29 0.09
N PRO A 142 -18.59 -3.69 1.29
CA PRO A 142 -19.04 -4.42 2.47
C PRO A 142 -20.42 -5.06 2.26
N THR A 143 -20.58 -6.25 2.81
CA THR A 143 -21.79 -7.07 2.78
C THR A 143 -22.47 -7.06 4.15
N ALA A 144 -23.65 -7.68 4.25
CA ALA A 144 -24.35 -7.84 5.53
C ALA A 144 -23.61 -8.74 6.54
N PHE A 145 -22.57 -9.46 6.11
CA PHE A 145 -21.75 -10.32 6.98
C PHE A 145 -20.47 -9.63 7.46
N ASP A 146 -20.16 -8.46 6.92
CA ASP A 146 -19.03 -7.65 7.33
C ASP A 146 -19.44 -6.75 8.50
N SER A 147 -18.50 -6.42 9.38
CA SER A 147 -18.73 -5.54 10.52
C SER A 147 -17.63 -4.50 10.62
N PRO A 148 -17.97 -3.20 10.76
CA PRO A 148 -16.98 -2.15 10.82
C PRO A 148 -16.23 -2.22 12.15
N THR A 149 -15.03 -1.65 12.16
CA THR A 149 -14.17 -1.59 13.34
C THR A 149 -14.11 -0.14 13.83
N THR A 150 -14.08 0.00 15.15
CA THR A 150 -14.02 1.32 15.81
C THR A 150 -12.57 1.72 16.04
N PHE A 151 -12.23 2.97 15.73
CA PHE A 151 -10.90 3.53 15.89
C PHE A 151 -10.97 4.92 16.54
N GLY A 152 -10.08 5.20 17.49
CA GLY A 152 -9.76 6.58 17.87
C GLY A 152 -8.95 7.23 16.76
N VAL A 153 -9.36 8.39 16.25
CA VAL A 153 -8.66 9.08 15.14
C VAL A 153 -7.19 9.41 15.50
N ALA A 154 -6.89 9.55 16.80
CA ALA A 154 -5.55 9.79 17.33
C ALA A 154 -4.72 8.54 17.61
N ASP A 155 -5.34 7.35 17.62
CA ASP A 155 -4.68 6.10 18.01
C ASP A 155 -4.24 5.26 16.80
N VAL A 156 -4.46 5.78 15.59
CA VAL A 156 -4.08 5.14 14.32
C VAL A 156 -2.81 5.77 13.74
N ILE A 157 -2.23 5.10 12.75
CA ILE A 157 -1.03 5.60 12.05
C ILE A 157 -1.29 6.99 11.43
N SER A 158 -0.25 7.82 11.38
CA SER A 158 -0.38 9.23 10.97
C SER A 158 -1.00 9.44 9.58
N GLY A 159 -0.82 8.50 8.65
CA GLY A 159 -1.49 8.54 7.34
C GLY A 159 -3.01 8.39 7.44
N TRP A 160 -3.51 7.51 8.31
CA TRP A 160 -4.94 7.39 8.61
C TRP A 160 -5.45 8.65 9.31
N THR A 161 -4.77 9.12 10.35
CA THR A 161 -5.17 10.34 11.07
C THR A 161 -5.32 11.54 10.14
N ALA A 162 -4.39 11.72 9.18
CA ALA A 162 -4.45 12.81 8.22
C ALA A 162 -5.62 12.65 7.23
N ALA A 163 -5.86 11.44 6.72
CA ALA A 163 -6.96 11.18 5.79
C ALA A 163 -8.33 11.32 6.46
N LEU A 164 -8.53 10.72 7.64
CA LEU A 164 -9.81 10.69 8.35
C LEU A 164 -10.35 12.08 8.68
N GLN A 165 -9.48 13.05 8.99
CA GLN A 165 -9.89 14.44 9.24
C GLN A 165 -10.46 15.15 8.01
N LEU A 166 -10.13 14.67 6.81
CA LEU A 166 -10.58 15.23 5.53
C LEU A 166 -11.71 14.40 4.89
N MET A 167 -11.85 13.14 5.29
CA MET A 167 -12.96 12.28 4.88
C MET A 167 -14.27 12.72 5.54
N ARG A 168 -15.34 12.72 4.75
CA ARG A 168 -16.71 12.78 5.29
C ARG A 168 -17.23 11.38 5.57
N VAL A 169 -18.10 11.27 6.57
CA VAL A 169 -18.91 10.07 6.79
C VAL A 169 -19.60 9.66 5.48
N GLY A 170 -19.55 8.38 5.14
CA GLY A 170 -20.04 7.78 3.89
C GLY A 170 -19.05 7.84 2.72
N GLU A 171 -17.91 8.52 2.85
CA GLU A 171 -16.88 8.50 1.81
C GLU A 171 -16.02 7.25 1.87
N ARG A 172 -15.56 6.83 0.70
CA ARG A 172 -14.61 5.71 0.54
C ARG A 172 -13.38 6.16 -0.22
N TRP A 173 -12.22 5.91 0.33
CA TRP A 173 -10.94 6.39 -0.16
C TRP A 173 -9.94 5.24 -0.25
N MET A 174 -9.17 5.22 -1.33
CA MET A 174 -7.97 4.37 -1.42
C MET A 174 -6.78 5.17 -0.91
N LEU A 175 -6.07 4.66 0.09
CA LEU A 175 -4.91 5.28 0.71
C LEU A 175 -3.64 4.50 0.33
N TYR A 176 -2.55 5.25 0.10
CA TYR A 176 -1.20 4.74 -0.10
C TYR A 176 -0.30 5.46 0.91
N ILE A 177 0.21 4.71 1.88
CA ILE A 177 0.87 5.24 3.06
C ILE A 177 2.33 4.79 3.05
N PRO A 178 3.28 5.69 2.72
CA PRO A 178 4.70 5.41 2.87
C PRO A 178 5.06 5.02 4.31
N TRP A 179 6.13 4.26 4.45
CA TRP A 179 6.53 3.69 5.75
C TRP A 179 6.74 4.75 6.84
N GLN A 180 7.18 5.94 6.47
CA GLN A 180 7.39 7.08 7.37
C GLN A 180 6.10 7.58 8.04
N SER A 181 4.96 7.42 7.36
CA SER A 181 3.62 7.77 7.84
C SER A 181 2.85 6.56 8.39
N ALA A 182 3.48 5.38 8.40
CA ALA A 182 2.96 4.12 8.91
C ALA A 182 3.82 3.59 10.08
N TYR A 183 4.30 2.34 10.02
CA TYR A 183 5.04 1.65 11.09
C TYR A 183 6.56 1.88 11.09
N ARG A 184 7.02 2.87 10.31
CA ARG A 184 8.40 3.35 10.30
C ARG A 184 9.42 2.25 9.93
N SER A 185 10.68 2.45 10.29
CA SER A 185 11.76 1.47 10.09
C SER A 185 11.66 0.27 11.01
N SER A 186 10.87 0.35 12.10
CA SER A 186 10.72 -0.73 13.07
C SER A 186 9.73 -1.81 12.64
N GLY A 187 8.68 -1.43 11.91
CA GLY A 187 7.55 -2.33 11.66
C GLY A 187 6.59 -2.38 12.85
N SER A 188 5.59 -3.26 12.77
CA SER A 188 4.63 -3.47 13.85
C SER A 188 5.23 -4.35 14.95
N ASN A 189 4.77 -4.14 16.19
CA ASN A 189 5.31 -4.82 17.36
C ASN A 189 5.03 -6.34 17.38
N ASP A 190 3.97 -6.77 16.70
CA ASP A 190 3.58 -8.18 16.55
C ASP A 190 4.33 -8.90 15.41
N GLY A 191 5.12 -8.17 14.63
CA GLY A 191 5.88 -8.69 13.49
C GLY A 191 5.07 -8.90 12.21
N THR A 192 3.77 -8.60 12.20
CA THR A 192 2.91 -8.74 11.01
C THR A 192 3.37 -7.82 9.87
N ILE A 193 3.80 -6.61 10.21
CA ILE A 193 4.27 -5.59 9.26
C ILE A 193 5.76 -5.36 9.49
N ARG A 194 6.56 -5.61 8.45
CA ARG A 194 8.01 -5.37 8.49
C ARG A 194 8.33 -3.89 8.52
N GLY A 195 9.52 -3.54 9.03
CA GLY A 195 10.07 -2.20 8.85
C GLY A 195 10.15 -1.78 7.39
N TYR A 196 10.05 -0.49 7.13
CA TYR A 196 10.09 0.11 5.79
C TYR A 196 8.95 -0.29 4.85
N THR A 197 7.86 -0.84 5.39
CA THR A 197 6.68 -1.24 4.60
C THR A 197 5.80 -0.03 4.27
N ALA A 198 5.54 0.19 2.99
CA ALA A 198 4.43 1.01 2.52
C ALA A 198 3.14 0.19 2.57
N LEU A 199 2.06 0.82 3.05
CA LEU A 199 0.76 0.18 3.21
C LEU A 199 -0.25 0.77 2.25
N THR A 200 -1.20 -0.06 1.84
CA THR A 200 -2.38 0.41 1.11
C THR A 200 -3.63 0.06 1.87
N PHE A 201 -4.62 0.95 1.83
CA PHE A 201 -5.91 0.74 2.49
C PHE A 201 -7.04 1.18 1.60
N ASP A 202 -8.02 0.32 1.42
CA ASP A 202 -9.34 0.73 0.95
C ASP A 202 -10.23 0.99 2.16
N LEU A 203 -10.55 2.27 2.41
CA LEU A 203 -11.14 2.75 3.64
C LEU A 203 -12.50 3.39 3.37
N LEU A 204 -13.56 2.88 3.99
CA LEU A 204 -14.89 3.49 4.02
C LEU A 204 -15.19 3.98 5.43
N LEU A 205 -15.35 5.30 5.58
CA LEU A 205 -15.75 5.91 6.84
C LEU A 205 -17.26 5.76 7.00
N GLU A 206 -17.71 4.92 7.93
CA GLU A 206 -19.14 4.60 8.07
C GLU A 206 -19.89 5.61 8.94
N ARG A 207 -19.32 5.98 10.09
CA ARG A 207 -19.91 6.98 11.01
C ARG A 207 -18.89 7.48 12.04
N ILE A 208 -19.25 8.57 12.71
CA ILE A 208 -18.62 9.03 13.95
C ILE A 208 -19.39 8.38 15.12
N VAL A 209 -18.67 7.94 16.15
CA VAL A 209 -19.25 7.18 17.28
C VAL A 209 -19.47 8.04 18.52
N GLU A 210 -18.68 9.11 18.69
CA GLU A 210 -18.48 9.90 19.93
C GLU A 210 -17.58 9.19 20.96
#